data_AF-A0A817LB93-F1
#
_entry.id   AF-A0A817LB93-F1
#
_cell.length_a   1.000
_cell.length_b   1.000
_cell.length_c   1.000
_cell.angle_alpha   90.00
_cell.angle_beta   90.00
_cell.angle_gamma   90.00
#
_symmetry.space_group_name_H-M   'P 1'
#
loop_
_entity.id
_entity.type
_entity.pdbx_description
1 polymer ?
#
loop_
_entity_poly.entity_id
_entity_poly.type
_entity_poly.pdbx_seq_one_letter_code
_entity_poly.pdbx_strand_id
1 'polypeptide(L)'
;DFRTFLLYIIDSIRKKRLINSHWEQIVQRCAICLINYDWIGKIENLDHDGKFLTEKLNKNSDKIHLEFPSKESDKKEKSEKSLNDFQLCELFRNTIQNDNDFQVLIDYYKPDFEIFNYTIPKL
;
A
#
# COMPACT_ATOMS: atom_id res chain seq x y z
N ASP A 1 -10.94 13.57 -13.17
CA ASP A 1 -11.02 13.57 -11.69
C ASP A 1 -10.70 12.17 -11.16
N PHE A 2 -10.53 12.01 -9.85
CA PHE A 2 -10.11 10.73 -9.24
C PHE A 2 -11.15 9.61 -9.38
N ARG A 3 -12.45 9.94 -9.30
CA ARG A 3 -13.51 8.93 -9.50
C ARG A 3 -13.46 8.35 -10.91
N THR A 4 -13.33 9.21 -11.93
CA THR A 4 -13.21 8.75 -13.33
C THR A 4 -12.02 7.81 -13.51
N PHE A 5 -10.90 8.09 -12.84
CA PHE A 5 -9.74 7.21 -12.83
C PHE A 5 -10.05 5.85 -12.21
N LEU A 6 -10.69 5.80 -11.03
CA LEU A 6 -11.10 4.53 -10.40
C LEU A 6 -12.03 3.71 -11.30
N LEU A 7 -13.04 4.36 -11.90
CA LEU A 7 -13.97 3.68 -12.81
C LEU A 7 -13.27 3.14 -14.06
N TYR A 8 -12.25 3.85 -14.57
CA TYR A 8 -11.42 3.35 -15.67
C TYR A 8 -10.62 2.08 -15.29
N ILE A 9 -10.04 2.05 -14.09
CA ILE A 9 -9.35 0.85 -13.59
C ILE A 9 -10.33 -0.32 -13.46
N ILE A 10 -11.50 -0.09 -12.88
CA ILE A 10 -12.56 -1.11 -12.71
C ILE A 10 -13.04 -1.65 -14.07
N ASP A 11 -13.29 -0.78 -15.05
CA ASP A 11 -13.65 -1.20 -16.41
C ASP A 11 -12.52 -2.02 -17.07
N SER A 12 -11.26 -1.63 -16.82
CA SER A 12 -10.10 -2.35 -17.34
C SER A 12 -9.96 -3.74 -16.74
N ILE A 13 -10.19 -3.90 -15.43
CA ILE A 13 -10.24 -5.20 -14.73
C ILE A 13 -11.33 -6.08 -15.35
N ARG A 14 -12.57 -5.57 -15.44
CA ARG A 14 -13.72 -6.31 -15.97
C ARG A 14 -13.50 -6.79 -17.41
N LYS A 15 -12.89 -5.94 -18.23
CA LYS A 15 -12.60 -6.24 -19.64
C LYS A 15 -11.27 -6.96 -19.85
N LYS A 16 -10.55 -7.31 -18.77
CA LYS A 16 -9.24 -7.96 -18.80
C LYS A 16 -8.24 -7.24 -19.71
N ARG A 17 -8.26 -5.90 -19.68
CA ARG A 17 -7.31 -5.07 -20.42
C ARG A 17 -5.98 -5.01 -19.67
N LEU A 18 -4.92 -4.68 -20.40
CA LEU A 18 -3.64 -4.34 -19.78
C LEU A 18 -3.84 -3.13 -18.88
N ILE A 19 -3.51 -3.30 -17.60
CA ILE A 19 -3.47 -2.22 -16.62
C ILE A 19 -2.05 -1.73 -16.55
N ASN A 20 -1.88 -0.41 -16.45
CA ASN A 20 -0.56 0.19 -16.32
C ASN A 20 0.17 -0.39 -15.09
N SER A 21 1.49 -0.56 -15.22
CA SER A 21 2.34 -1.15 -14.19
C SER A 21 2.27 -0.46 -12.82
N HIS A 22 1.94 0.83 -12.79
CA HIS A 22 1.76 1.56 -11.53
C HIS A 22 0.51 1.13 -10.75
N TRP A 23 -0.50 0.56 -11.43
CA TRP A 23 -1.81 0.26 -10.86
C TRP A 23 -2.21 -1.21 -10.99
N GLU A 24 -1.34 -2.07 -11.51
CA GLU A 24 -1.58 -3.51 -11.47
C GLU A 24 -1.23 -4.10 -10.11
N GLN A 25 -1.62 -5.35 -9.89
CA GLN A 25 -1.27 -6.06 -8.66
C GLN A 25 0.24 -6.18 -8.51
N ILE A 26 0.75 -5.91 -7.31
CA ILE A 26 2.17 -6.02 -6.99
C ILE A 26 2.61 -7.50 -7.03
N VAL A 27 1.75 -8.44 -6.63
CA VAL A 27 2.04 -9.88 -6.66
C VAL A 27 2.39 -10.40 -8.06
N GLN A 28 1.96 -9.72 -9.12
CA GLN A 28 2.31 -10.07 -10.51
C GLN A 28 3.77 -9.72 -10.86
N ARG A 29 4.49 -9.04 -9.96
CA ARG A 29 5.91 -8.72 -10.11
C ARG A 29 6.74 -9.94 -9.66
N CYS A 30 7.30 -10.65 -10.64
CA CYS A 30 8.06 -11.90 -10.46
C CYS A 30 9.21 -11.86 -9.43
N ALA A 31 9.66 -10.69 -8.99
CA ALA A 31 10.76 -10.58 -8.03
C ALA A 31 10.34 -10.80 -6.56
N ILE A 32 9.07 -10.57 -6.22
CA ILE A 32 8.65 -10.48 -4.80
C ILE A 32 8.47 -11.87 -4.18
N CYS A 33 8.02 -12.87 -4.94
CA CYS A 33 7.87 -14.22 -4.42
C CYS A 33 9.18 -15.04 -4.42
N LEU A 34 10.24 -14.55 -5.07
CA LEU A 34 11.51 -15.29 -5.23
C LEU A 34 12.54 -14.96 -4.14
N ILE A 35 12.29 -13.94 -3.32
CA ILE A 35 13.21 -13.49 -2.28
C ILE A 35 12.61 -13.87 -0.92
N ASN A 36 13.38 -14.56 -0.09
CA ASN A 36 13.02 -14.84 1.29
C ASN A 36 13.34 -13.61 2.15
N TYR A 37 12.34 -12.75 2.35
CA TYR A 37 12.51 -11.54 3.17
C TYR A 37 12.56 -11.88 4.66
N ASP A 38 13.61 -11.43 5.34
CA ASP A 38 13.70 -11.47 6.81
C ASP A 38 12.78 -10.44 7.50
N TRP A 39 12.34 -9.43 6.75
CA TRP A 39 11.50 -8.34 7.21
C TRP A 39 10.90 -7.54 6.04
N ILE A 40 9.66 -7.05 6.22
CA ILE A 40 8.96 -6.16 5.28
C ILE A 40 8.45 -4.95 6.08
N GLY A 41 8.89 -3.75 5.67
CA GLY A 41 8.48 -2.50 6.28
C GLY A 41 7.26 -1.86 5.63
N LYS A 42 6.59 -0.99 6.39
CA LYS A 42 5.37 -0.29 6.04
C LYS A 42 5.60 1.22 6.16
N ILE A 43 5.33 1.98 5.09
CA ILE A 43 5.55 3.44 5.07
C ILE A 43 4.67 4.13 6.13
N GLU A 44 3.46 3.61 6.35
CA GLU A 44 2.57 4.02 7.41
C GLU A 44 3.17 3.86 8.81
N ASN A 45 4.17 3.01 8.98
CA ASN A 45 4.85 2.73 10.26
C ASN A 45 6.33 3.10 10.23
N LEU A 46 6.78 3.92 9.27
CA LEU A 46 8.19 4.16 8.96
C LEU A 46 9.06 4.55 10.18
N ASP A 47 8.54 5.39 11.09
CA ASP A 47 9.27 5.81 12.29
C ASP A 47 9.53 4.64 13.26
N HIS A 48 8.60 3.70 13.37
CA HIS A 48 8.73 2.51 14.21
C HIS A 48 9.61 1.47 13.51
N ASP A 49 9.30 1.20 12.25
CA ASP A 49 9.96 0.23 11.39
C ASP A 49 11.45 0.56 11.19
N GLY A 50 11.78 1.84 11.03
CA GLY A 50 13.15 2.32 10.90
C GLY A 50 13.98 2.13 12.16
N LYS A 51 13.40 2.39 13.35
CA LYS A 51 14.06 2.12 14.65
C LYS A 51 14.29 0.63 14.85
N PHE A 52 13.26 -0.17 14.63
CA PHE A 52 13.36 -1.63 14.73
C PHE A 52 14.45 -2.19 13.81
N LEU A 53 14.50 -1.76 12.55
CA LEU A 53 15.50 -2.22 11.59
C LEU A 53 16.91 -1.81 12.03
N THR A 54 17.11 -0.57 12.48
CA THR A 54 18.40 -0.07 12.97
C THR A 54 18.90 -0.89 14.17
N GLU A 55 18.03 -1.15 15.15
CA GLU A 55 18.37 -1.97 16.31
C GLU A 55 18.69 -3.42 15.92
N LYS A 56 17.94 -4.00 14.98
CA LYS A 56 18.15 -5.38 14.51
C LYS A 56 19.50 -5.52 13.79
N LEU A 57 19.88 -4.55 12.96
CA LEU A 57 21.17 -4.55 12.27
C LEU A 57 22.34 -4.37 13.25
N ASN A 58 22.23 -3.42 14.18
CA ASN A 58 23.28 -3.13 15.16
C ASN A 58 23.56 -4.27 16.17
N LYS A 59 22.69 -5.28 16.26
CA LYS A 59 22.94 -6.48 17.06
C LYS A 59 23.91 -7.47 16.40
N ASN A 60 24.00 -7.44 15.06
CA ASN A 60 24.71 -8.46 14.27
C ASN A 60 25.86 -7.89 13.43
N SER A 61 26.12 -6.58 13.49
CA SER A 61 27.16 -5.89 12.71
C SER A 61 27.74 -4.68 13.45
N ASP A 62 28.72 -4.02 12.84
CA ASP A 62 29.19 -2.69 13.27
C ASP A 62 28.01 -1.71 13.41
N LYS A 63 28.17 -0.68 14.27
CA LYS A 63 27.13 0.32 14.52
C LYS A 63 26.80 1.09 13.24
N ILE A 64 25.67 0.76 12.63
CA ILE A 64 25.02 1.44 11.52
C ILE A 64 24.07 2.50 12.09
N HIS A 65 24.14 3.71 11.52
CA HIS A 65 23.20 4.78 11.76
C HIS A 65 22.30 4.93 10.52
N LEU A 66 21.03 4.54 10.64
CA LEU A 66 20.03 4.77 9.61
C LEU A 66 19.12 5.93 10.04
N GLU A 67 19.02 6.95 9.19
CA GLU A 67 18.01 8.00 9.33
C GLU A 67 16.92 7.76 8.31
N PHE A 68 15.69 7.58 8.80
CA PHE A 68 14.50 7.53 7.95
C PHE A 68 13.88 8.93 7.91
N PRO A 69 13.32 9.36 6.76
CA PRO A 69 12.59 10.60 6.70
C PRO A 69 11.42 10.52 7.70
N SER A 70 11.32 11.49 8.60
CA SER A 70 10.14 11.57 9.46
C SER A 70 8.95 11.95 8.60
N LYS A 71 7.73 11.52 8.97
CA LYS A 71 6.49 11.94 8.30
C LYS A 71 6.32 13.47 8.23
N GLU A 72 7.13 14.21 8.99
CA GLU A 72 7.09 15.67 9.15
C GLU A 72 8.14 16.41 8.29
N SER A 73 9.02 15.73 7.54
CA SER A 73 10.06 16.41 6.77
C SER A 73 9.51 17.23 5.59
N ASP A 74 8.28 16.95 5.15
CA ASP A 74 7.57 17.74 4.14
C ASP A 74 6.73 18.85 4.77
N LYS A 75 7.40 19.79 5.45
CA LYS A 75 6.79 20.99 6.09
C LYS A 75 6.15 22.00 5.11
N LYS A 76 5.87 21.63 3.86
CA LYS A 76 5.31 22.55 2.86
C LYS A 76 3.84 22.35 2.53
N GLU A 77 3.21 21.26 2.94
CA GLU A 77 1.76 21.13 2.83
C GLU A 77 1.20 20.69 4.17
N LYS A 78 0.12 21.36 4.58
CA LYS A 78 -0.53 21.21 5.89
C LYS A 78 -0.70 19.73 6.19
N SER A 79 -0.40 19.35 7.43
CA SER A 79 -0.58 18.02 8.01
C SER A 79 -2.00 17.48 7.79
N GLU A 80 -2.28 16.94 6.61
CA GLU A 80 -3.35 15.96 6.45
C GLU A 80 -2.86 14.73 7.19
N LYS A 81 -3.46 14.51 8.35
CA LYS A 81 -3.26 13.31 9.14
C LYS A 81 -3.42 12.12 8.19
N SER A 82 -2.33 11.37 7.99
CA SER A 82 -2.34 10.15 7.17
C SER A 82 -3.53 9.30 7.59
N LEU A 83 -4.42 9.04 6.63
CA LEU A 83 -5.60 8.23 6.83
C LEU A 83 -5.15 6.81 7.18
N ASN A 84 -5.78 6.20 8.18
CA ASN A 84 -5.58 4.77 8.43
C ASN A 84 -6.27 3.94 7.33
N ASP A 85 -5.96 2.64 7.29
CA ASP A 85 -6.49 1.70 6.29
C ASP A 85 -8.01 1.76 6.17
N PHE A 86 -8.74 1.83 7.30
CA PHE A 86 -10.20 1.92 7.31
C PHE A 86 -10.70 3.22 6.67
N GLN A 87 -10.11 4.35 7.02
CA GLN A 87 -10.47 5.65 6.46
C GLN A 87 -10.16 5.73 4.96
N LEU A 88 -9.05 5.14 4.51
CA LEU A 88 -8.74 5.02 3.08
C LEU A 88 -9.80 4.18 2.36
N CYS A 89 -10.17 3.03 2.92
CA CYS A 89 -11.19 2.17 2.32
C CYS A 89 -12.54 2.89 2.16
N GLU A 90 -13.00 3.56 3.21
CA GLU A 90 -14.22 4.36 3.18
C GLU A 90 -14.14 5.50 2.15
N LEU A 91 -12.99 6.16 2.03
CA LEU A 91 -12.78 7.19 1.02
C LEU A 91 -12.92 6.64 -0.40
N PHE A 92 -12.32 5.48 -0.70
CA PHE A 92 -12.44 4.85 -2.02
C PHE A 92 -13.88 4.39 -2.30
N ARG A 93 -14.54 3.75 -1.33
CA ARG A 93 -15.95 3.33 -1.44
C ARG A 93 -16.86 4.52 -1.72
N ASN A 94 -16.73 5.59 -0.93
CA ASN A 94 -17.51 6.82 -1.09
C ASN A 94 -17.19 7.59 -2.38
N THR A 95 -15.98 7.45 -2.92
CA THR A 95 -15.62 8.03 -4.22
C THR A 95 -16.32 7.31 -5.37
N ILE A 96 -16.37 5.97 -5.32
CA ILE A 96 -16.94 5.13 -6.37
C ILE A 96 -18.48 5.16 -6.34
N GLN A 97 -19.08 5.20 -5.15
CA GLN A 97 -20.54 5.21 -4.92
C GLN A 97 -21.28 4.05 -5.59
N ASN A 98 -20.64 2.88 -5.66
CA ASN A 98 -21.22 1.64 -6.16
C ASN A 98 -20.49 0.46 -5.50
N ASP A 99 -21.20 -0.32 -4.70
CA ASP A 99 -20.61 -1.41 -3.92
C ASP A 99 -20.11 -2.57 -4.80
N ASN A 100 -20.75 -2.84 -5.95
CA ASN A 100 -20.28 -3.86 -6.89
C ASN A 100 -18.98 -3.43 -7.58
N ASP A 101 -18.85 -2.14 -7.90
CA ASP A 101 -17.63 -1.55 -8.45
C ASP A 101 -16.50 -1.57 -7.41
N PHE A 102 -16.80 -1.22 -6.16
CA PHE A 102 -15.84 -1.32 -5.06
C PHE A 102 -15.38 -2.76 -4.81
N GLN A 103 -16.30 -3.73 -4.82
CA GLN A 103 -15.97 -5.14 -4.64
C GLN A 103 -15.05 -5.65 -5.75
N VAL A 104 -15.19 -5.19 -7.00
CA VAL A 104 -14.26 -5.53 -8.09
C VAL A 104 -12.83 -5.09 -7.78
N LEU A 105 -12.63 -3.91 -7.19
CA LEU A 105 -11.30 -3.49 -6.76
C LEU A 105 -10.77 -4.36 -5.63
N ILE A 106 -11.58 -4.64 -4.61
CA ILE A 106 -11.18 -5.49 -3.48
C ILE A 106 -10.78 -6.88 -3.96
N ASP A 107 -11.59 -7.51 -4.80
CA ASP A 107 -11.30 -8.84 -5.35
C ASP A 107 -10.03 -8.83 -6.21
N TYR A 108 -9.82 -7.77 -7.00
CA TYR A 108 -8.64 -7.64 -7.84
C TYR A 108 -7.35 -7.49 -7.01
N TYR A 109 -7.34 -6.64 -5.98
CA TYR A 109 -6.14 -6.42 -5.16
C TYR A 109 -6.00 -7.39 -3.98
N LYS A 110 -6.97 -8.29 -3.74
CA LYS A 110 -6.95 -9.26 -2.64
C LYS A 110 -5.61 -10.01 -2.49
N PRO A 111 -4.96 -10.51 -3.57
CA PRO A 111 -3.65 -11.17 -3.43
C PRO A 111 -2.57 -10.28 -2.81
N ASP A 112 -2.59 -8.97 -3.11
CA ASP A 112 -1.64 -8.01 -2.53
C ASP A 112 -1.93 -7.78 -1.03
N PHE A 113 -3.21 -7.69 -0.65
CA PHE A 113 -3.58 -7.62 0.77
C PHE A 113 -3.05 -8.84 1.55
N GLU A 114 -3.18 -10.03 0.97
CA GLU A 114 -2.75 -11.28 1.60
C GLU A 114 -1.22 -11.37 1.72
N ILE A 115 -0.47 -11.11 0.63
CA ILE A 115 0.99 -11.26 0.64
C ILE A 115 1.69 -10.22 1.54
N PHE A 116 1.13 -9.02 1.67
CA PHE A 116 1.68 -7.95 2.52
C PHE A 116 0.99 -7.83 3.89
N ASN A 117 0.14 -8.80 4.24
CA ASN A 117 -0.52 -8.90 5.53
C ASN A 117 -1.28 -7.60 5.91
N TYR A 118 -2.07 -7.10 4.97
CA TYR A 118 -3.05 -6.04 5.20
C TYR A 118 -4.43 -6.64 5.49
N THR A 119 -5.25 -5.88 6.21
CA THR A 119 -6.64 -6.29 6.45
C THR A 119 -7.44 -6.11 5.16
N ILE A 120 -8.04 -7.19 4.66
CA ILE A 120 -8.91 -7.13 3.49
C ILE A 120 -10.17 -6.32 3.87
N PRO A 121 -10.49 -5.24 3.14
CA PRO A 121 -11.69 -4.45 3.38
C PRO A 121 -12.95 -5.29 3.14
N LYS A 122 -13.96 -5.11 4.00
CA LYS A 122 -15.27 -5.74 3.85
C LYS A 122 -16.31 -4.70 3.43
N LEU A 123 -17.32 -5.13 2.69
CA LEU A 123 -18.52 -4.33 2.37
C LEU A 123 -19.35 -4.01 3.62
#